data_AF-T1CVG2-F1
#
_entry.id   AF-T1CVG2-F1
#
_cell.length_a   1.000
_cell.length_b   1.000
_cell.length_c   1.000
_cell.angle_alpha   90.00
_cell.angle_beta   90.00
_cell.angle_gamma   90.00
#
_symmetry.space_group_name_H-M   'P 1'
#
loop_
_entity.id
_entity.type
_entity.pdbx_description
1 polymer ?
#
loop_
_entity_poly.entity_id
_entity_poly.type
_entity_poly.pdbx_seq_one_letter_code
_entity_poly.pdbx_strand_id
1 'polypeptide(L)'
;LPLDEPFENVDLVRRRRLVSLLRQARGSVLLNTHEFELLRHFEDWQLGFLLEGKFLGPYAVSDLDRLFLSRGELPGSLGQIRTQLGIFSITRDRGEAPLKGATTFQSLMERLS
;
A
#
# COMPACT_ATOMS: atom_id res chain seq x y z
N LEU A 1 -14.50 0.63 11.25
CA LEU A 1 -15.37 0.24 10.11
C LEU A 1 -14.51 -0.49 9.08
N PRO A 2 -14.64 -1.82 8.93
CA PRO A 2 -13.98 -2.55 7.86
C PRO A 2 -14.74 -2.35 6.54
N LEU A 3 -14.01 -2.10 5.46
CA LEU A 3 -14.53 -1.98 4.10
C LEU A 3 -13.65 -2.80 3.16
N ASP A 4 -14.28 -3.68 2.38
CA ASP A 4 -13.60 -4.56 1.44
C ASP A 4 -13.91 -4.13 0.01
N GLU A 5 -12.86 -3.79 -0.74
CA GLU A 5 -12.91 -3.30 -2.13
C GLU A 5 -14.02 -2.26 -2.42
N PRO A 6 -14.19 -1.21 -1.59
CA PRO A 6 -15.38 -0.34 -1.66
C PRO A 6 -15.41 0.57 -2.90
N PHE A 7 -14.36 0.57 -3.72
CA PHE A 7 -14.25 1.35 -4.94
C PHE A 7 -14.42 0.52 -6.23
N GLU A 8 -14.49 -0.81 -6.12
CA GLU A 8 -14.63 -1.68 -7.27
C GLU A 8 -15.95 -1.43 -8.02
N ASN A 9 -15.91 -1.36 -9.35
CA ASN A 9 -17.07 -1.08 -10.20
C ASN A 9 -17.80 0.26 -9.90
N VAL A 10 -17.15 1.19 -9.20
CA VAL A 10 -17.70 2.52 -8.90
C VAL A 10 -17.22 3.56 -9.91
N ASP A 11 -18.14 4.34 -10.48
CA ASP A 11 -17.81 5.43 -11.39
C ASP A 11 -17.05 6.58 -10.70
N LEU A 12 -16.37 7.41 -11.48
CA LEU A 12 -15.50 8.49 -10.97
C LEU A 12 -16.22 9.47 -10.04
N VAL A 13 -17.48 9.82 -10.31
CA VAL A 13 -18.23 10.79 -9.48
C VAL A 13 -18.54 10.18 -8.12
N ARG A 14 -18.99 8.93 -8.11
CA ARG A 14 -19.27 8.19 -6.87
C ARG A 14 -17.99 7.89 -6.07
N ARG A 15 -16.88 7.56 -6.73
CA ARG A 15 -15.57 7.38 -6.06
C ARG A 15 -15.16 8.62 -5.28
N ARG A 16 -15.25 9.81 -5.90
CA ARG A 16 -14.93 11.08 -5.22
C ARG A 16 -15.81 11.34 -4.00
N ARG A 17 -17.11 11.03 -4.11
CA ARG A 17 -18.04 11.14 -2.98
C ARG A 17 -17.69 10.18 -1.85
N LEU A 18 -17.36 8.93 -2.19
CA LEU A 18 -16.94 7.93 -1.21
C LEU A 18 -15.66 8.34 -0.48
N VAL A 19 -14.63 8.80 -1.20
CA VAL A 19 -13.42 9.38 -0.59
C VAL A 19 -13.77 10.47 0.42
N SER A 20 -14.64 11.41 0.05
CA SER A 20 -15.06 12.49 0.95
C SER A 20 -15.74 11.97 2.21
N LEU A 21 -16.60 10.96 2.09
CA LEU A 21 -17.30 10.36 3.24
C LEU A 21 -16.33 9.63 4.16
N LEU A 22 -15.39 8.86 3.60
CA LEU A 22 -14.40 8.12 4.38
C LEU A 22 -13.48 9.04 5.17
N ARG A 23 -13.07 10.17 4.58
CA ARG A 23 -12.25 11.18 5.26
C ARG A 23 -12.98 11.93 6.39
N GLN A 24 -14.32 11.95 6.34
CA GLN A 24 -15.16 12.59 7.36
C GLN A 24 -15.70 11.60 8.39
N ALA A 25 -15.44 10.29 8.20
CA ALA A 25 -15.90 9.25 9.11
C ALA A 25 -15.33 9.48 10.51
N ARG A 26 -16.18 9.34 11.53
CA ARG A 26 -15.74 9.39 12.93
C ARG A 26 -15.22 8.01 13.34
N GLY A 27 -14.04 7.97 13.94
CA GLY A 27 -13.38 6.74 14.39
C GLY A 27 -12.50 6.10 13.32
N SER A 28 -12.07 4.87 13.57
CA SER A 28 -11.11 4.18 12.69
C SER A 28 -11.81 3.47 11.53
N VAL A 29 -11.31 3.71 10.31
CA VAL A 29 -11.68 2.98 9.10
C VAL A 29 -10.54 2.04 8.73
N LEU A 30 -10.87 0.79 8.42
CA LEU A 30 -9.96 -0.17 7.83
C LEU A 30 -10.46 -0.44 6.41
N LEU A 31 -9.63 -0.14 5.41
CA LEU A 31 -9.98 -0.29 4.02
C LEU A 31 -9.02 -1.28 3.37
N ASN A 32 -9.57 -2.34 2.77
CA ASN A 32 -8.83 -3.25 1.93
C ASN A 32 -9.05 -2.88 0.46
N THR A 33 -7.97 -2.79 -0.30
CA THR A 33 -8.02 -2.60 -1.75
C THR A 33 -6.73 -3.00 -2.43
N HIS A 34 -6.82 -3.47 -3.68
CA HIS A 34 -5.68 -3.69 -4.56
C HIS A 34 -5.24 -2.43 -5.34
N GLU A 35 -5.99 -1.32 -5.26
CA GLU A 35 -5.76 -0.12 -6.08
C GLU A 35 -4.89 0.94 -5.39
N PHE A 36 -3.62 1.08 -5.79
CA PHE A 36 -2.72 2.08 -5.19
C PHE A 36 -3.05 3.53 -5.55
N GLU A 37 -3.76 3.76 -6.66
CA GLU A 37 -4.17 5.10 -7.06
C GLU A 37 -5.01 5.82 -5.99
N LEU A 38 -5.68 5.07 -5.13
CA LEU A 38 -6.48 5.60 -4.04
C LEU A 38 -5.64 6.22 -2.93
N LEU A 39 -4.39 5.78 -2.74
CA LEU A 39 -3.53 6.22 -1.65
C LEU A 39 -3.32 7.75 -1.65
N ARG A 40 -3.27 8.38 -2.82
CA ARG A 40 -3.16 9.85 -2.96
C ARG A 40 -4.29 10.63 -2.29
N HIS A 41 -5.41 9.97 -2.00
CA HIS A 41 -6.56 10.59 -1.36
C HIS A 41 -6.53 10.47 0.17
N PHE A 42 -5.59 9.71 0.73
CA PHE A 42 -5.52 9.29 2.12
C PHE A 42 -4.11 9.48 2.70
N GLU A 43 -3.45 10.61 2.40
CA GLU A 43 -2.06 10.90 2.83
C GLU A 43 -1.85 10.86 4.35
N ASP A 44 -2.90 11.14 5.11
CA ASP A 44 -2.96 11.09 6.58
C ASP A 44 -3.22 9.68 7.14
N TRP A 45 -3.38 8.67 6.28
CA TRP A 45 -3.66 7.30 6.69
C TRP A 45 -2.39 6.45 6.81
N GLN A 46 -2.56 5.29 7.41
CA GLN A 46 -1.55 4.23 7.44
C GLN A 46 -1.84 3.20 6.33
N LEU A 47 -0.76 2.66 5.76
CA LEU A 47 -0.73 1.65 4.72
C LEU A 47 -0.10 0.37 5.27
N GLY A 48 -0.70 -0.77 4.95
CA GLY A 48 -0.08 -2.07 5.16
C GLY A 48 -0.35 -2.99 3.98
N PHE A 49 0.52 -3.96 3.77
CA PHE A 49 0.39 -4.96 2.72
C PHE A 49 0.12 -6.31 3.36
N LEU A 50 -0.92 -7.00 2.89
CA LEU A 50 -1.24 -8.36 3.30
C LEU A 50 -0.92 -9.32 2.14
N LEU A 51 0.07 -10.18 2.32
CA LEU A 51 0.49 -11.15 1.30
C LEU A 51 0.79 -12.50 1.93
N GLU A 52 0.28 -13.57 1.33
CA GLU A 52 0.45 -14.94 1.82
C GLU A 52 0.13 -15.09 3.31
N GLY A 53 -0.91 -14.39 3.78
CA GLY A 53 -1.31 -14.36 5.19
C GLY A 53 -0.38 -13.57 6.12
N LYS A 54 0.61 -12.86 5.59
CA LYS A 54 1.58 -12.05 6.35
C LYS A 54 1.33 -10.57 6.13
N PHE A 55 1.45 -9.80 7.19
CA PHE A 55 1.26 -8.36 7.18
C PHE A 55 2.61 -7.63 7.20
N LEU A 56 2.74 -6.61 6.35
CA LEU A 56 3.92 -5.76 6.22
C LEU A 56 3.50 -4.29 6.36
N GLY A 57 3.99 -3.62 7.41
CA GLY A 57 3.61 -2.27 7.79
C GLY A 57 3.38 -2.14 9.31
N PRO A 58 2.70 -1.10 9.79
CA PRO A 58 2.13 0.00 9.01
C PRO A 58 3.20 1.01 8.54
N TYR A 59 2.92 1.67 7.42
CA TYR A 59 3.68 2.80 6.88
C TYR A 59 2.78 4.02 6.75
N ALA A 60 3.32 5.22 6.88
CA ALA A 60 2.53 6.42 6.59
C ALA A 60 2.33 6.53 5.06
N VAL A 61 1.11 6.81 4.62
CA VAL A 61 0.86 7.04 3.18
C VAL A 61 1.62 8.28 2.69
N SER A 62 1.77 9.29 3.54
CA SER A 62 2.64 10.45 3.28
C SER A 62 4.12 10.12 3.05
N ASP A 63 4.59 8.94 3.47
CA ASP A 63 5.95 8.48 3.20
C ASP A 63 6.09 7.75 1.85
N LEU A 64 5.02 7.51 1.08
CA LEU A 64 5.01 6.65 -0.12
C LEU A 64 6.11 7.01 -1.14
N ASP A 65 6.38 8.31 -1.30
CA ASP A 65 7.43 8.85 -2.17
C ASP A 65 8.85 8.45 -1.76
N ARG A 66 9.02 8.07 -0.50
CA ARG A 66 10.29 7.70 0.12
C ARG A 66 10.40 6.20 0.32
N LEU A 67 9.36 5.42 0.04
CA LEU A 67 9.36 3.98 0.27
C LEU A 67 9.70 3.23 -1.01
N PHE A 68 10.54 2.21 -0.86
CA PHE A 68 10.96 1.33 -1.93
C PHE A 68 10.75 -0.12 -1.52
N LEU A 69 10.36 -0.96 -2.47
CA LEU A 69 10.43 -2.41 -2.37
C LEU A 69 11.74 -2.86 -3.02
N SER A 70 12.49 -3.70 -2.33
CA SER A 70 13.75 -4.27 -2.84
C SER A 70 13.81 -5.76 -2.55
N ARG A 71 14.47 -6.53 -3.41
CA ARG A 71 14.65 -7.97 -3.19
C ARG A 71 15.74 -8.26 -2.17
N GLY A 72 15.56 -9.36 -1.43
CA GLY A 72 16.49 -9.85 -0.42
C GLY A 72 16.23 -9.30 0.99
N GLU A 73 17.02 -9.81 1.94
CA GLU A 73 17.08 -9.33 3.31
C GLU A 73 18.06 -8.14 3.38
N LEU A 74 17.53 -6.92 3.48
CA LEU A 74 18.35 -5.71 3.53
C LEU A 74 18.51 -5.18 4.96
N PRO A 75 19.74 -4.97 5.45
CA PRO A 75 20.00 -4.31 6.72
C PRO A 75 19.40 -2.90 6.75
N GLY A 76 18.71 -2.56 7.84
CA GLY A 76 18.05 -1.26 8.01
C GLY A 76 16.77 -1.09 7.19
N SER A 77 16.18 -2.18 6.68
CA SER A 77 14.83 -2.17 6.14
C SER A 77 13.79 -1.84 7.22
N LEU A 78 12.71 -1.16 6.82
CA LEU A 78 11.56 -0.84 7.67
C LEU A 78 10.67 -2.04 7.94
N GLY A 79 10.75 -3.06 7.08
CA GLY A 79 10.04 -4.31 7.23
C GLY A 79 10.45 -5.29 6.14
N GLN A 80 10.22 -6.57 6.40
CA GLN A 80 10.56 -7.65 5.48
C GLN A 80 9.40 -8.63 5.39
N ILE A 81 9.20 -9.20 4.21
CA ILE A 81 8.21 -10.24 3.97
C ILE A 81 8.85 -11.37 3.16
N ARG A 82 8.72 -12.60 3.66
CA ARG A 82 9.14 -13.81 2.95
C ARG A 82 7.93 -14.37 2.21
N THR A 83 8.03 -14.51 0.90
CA THR A 83 6.99 -15.04 0.01
C THR A 83 7.52 -16.26 -0.76
N GLN A 84 6.69 -16.87 -1.60
CA GLN A 84 7.13 -17.93 -2.51
C GLN A 84 8.10 -17.44 -3.60
N LEU A 85 8.09 -16.14 -3.92
CA LEU A 85 8.97 -15.52 -4.93
C LEU A 85 10.34 -15.10 -4.37
N GLY A 86 10.49 -15.15 -3.05
CA GLY A 86 11.70 -14.76 -2.34
C GLY A 86 11.40 -13.87 -1.14
N ILE A 87 12.43 -13.17 -0.66
CA ILE A 87 12.28 -12.21 0.43
C ILE A 87 12.29 -10.82 -0.15
N PHE A 88 11.40 -9.97 0.33
CA PHE A 88 11.32 -8.56 -0.05
C PHE A 88 11.44 -7.68 1.18
N SER A 89 12.15 -6.57 1.04
CA SER A 89 12.38 -5.58 2.08
C SER A 89 11.76 -4.24 1.66
N ILE A 90 11.07 -3.58 2.59
CA ILE A 90 10.69 -2.17 2.46
C ILE A 90 11.83 -1.32 2.98
N THR A 91 12.35 -0.41 2.17
CA THR A 91 13.44 0.51 2.51
C THR A 91 12.99 1.95 2.36
N ARG A 92 13.68 2.86 3.05
CA ARG A 92 13.43 4.30 2.99
C ARG A 92 14.52 5.01 2.20
N ASP A 93 14.13 5.98 1.38
CA ASP A 93 14.95 6.91 0.57
C ASP A 93 15.84 6.26 -0.51
N ARG A 94 16.02 4.93 -0.47
CA ARG A 94 16.80 4.15 -1.43
C ARG A 94 16.23 2.75 -1.58
N GLY A 95 16.29 2.19 -2.78
CA GLY A 95 15.87 0.81 -3.07
C GLY A 95 15.67 0.58 -4.56
N GLU A 96 15.19 -0.60 -4.92
CA GLU A 96 15.10 -1.04 -6.32
C GLU A 96 13.82 -0.54 -7.01
N ALA A 97 12.65 -0.73 -6.38
CA ALA A 97 11.37 -0.33 -6.95
C ALA A 97 10.65 0.68 -6.03
N PRO A 98 10.48 1.94 -6.46
CA PRO A 98 9.72 2.92 -5.68
C PRO A 98 8.26 2.48 -5.55
N LEU A 99 7.68 2.65 -4.35
CA LEU A 99 6.24 2.41 -4.14
C LEU A 99 5.39 3.48 -4.82
N LYS A 100 5.91 4.71 -4.93
CA LYS A 100 5.28 5.79 -5.69
C LYS A 100 5.10 5.39 -7.16
N GLY A 101 3.89 5.58 -7.67
CA GLY A 101 3.55 5.32 -9.07
C GLY A 101 3.34 3.84 -9.40
N ALA A 102 3.44 2.94 -8.42
CA ALA A 102 2.98 1.57 -8.58
C ALA A 102 1.46 1.51 -8.68
N THR A 103 0.95 0.59 -9.49
CA THR A 103 -0.49 0.32 -9.61
C THR A 103 -0.99 -0.64 -8.55
N THR A 104 -0.18 -1.65 -8.22
CA THR A 104 -0.47 -2.70 -7.23
C THR A 104 0.83 -3.16 -6.55
N PHE A 105 0.73 -3.84 -5.41
CA PHE A 105 1.90 -4.44 -4.76
C PHE A 105 2.47 -5.62 -5.58
N GLN A 106 1.60 -6.39 -6.24
CA GLN A 106 1.98 -7.53 -7.06
C GLN A 106 2.87 -7.11 -8.25
N SER A 107 2.51 -6.01 -8.94
CA SER A 107 3.30 -5.53 -10.08
C SER A 107 4.70 -5.04 -9.66
N LEU A 108 4.86 -4.58 -8.41
CA LEU A 108 6.19 -4.28 -7.85
C LEU A 108 7.02 -5.54 -7.65
N MET A 109 6.44 -6.59 -7.08
CA MET A 109 7.17 -7.85 -6.86
C MET A 109 7.58 -8.50 -8.19
N GLU A 110 6.69 -8.52 -9.19
CA GLU A 110 6.97 -9.09 -10.51
C GLU A 110 8.14 -8.37 -11.21
N ARG A 111 8.25 -7.05 -11.06
CA ARG A 111 9.39 -6.28 -11.60
C ARG A 111 10.73 -6.62 -10.96
N LEU A 112 10.72 -7.20 -9.76
CA LEU A 112 11.91 -7.59 -9.00
C LEU A 112 12.19 -9.11 -9.09
N SER A 113 11.30 -9.87 -9.74
CA SER A 113 11.33 -11.33 -9.82
C SER A 113 12.35 -11.87 -10.80
#